data_AF-A0AA37RSZ8-F1
#
_entry.id   AF-A0AA37RSZ8-F1
#
_cell.length_a   1.000
_cell.length_b   1.000
_cell.length_c   1.000
_cell.angle_alpha   90.00
_cell.angle_beta   90.00
_cell.angle_gamma   90.00
#
_symmetry.space_group_name_H-M   'P 1'
#
loop_
_entity.id
_entity.type
_entity.pdbx_description
1 polymer ?
#
loop_
_entity_poly.entity_id
_entity_poly.type
_entity_poly.pdbx_seq_one_letter_code
_entity_poly.pdbx_strand_id
1 'polypeptide(L)'
;MRDGTISAAAFDRWLAQDAVFVADLLTFQARLLARAPRSAQNVLAGGCVALVAELDWFEVQAARRGLDLGPPALPATLAYRELLQRLDSLPFDAAVTALWVLERVYQLAWSSAASSTTPFGEFVDHWADPGFAQYVDGLGALATPDERHDLVSEVLTLELAFWDMALEDEGTG
;
A
#
# COMPACT_ATOMS: atom_id res chain seq x y z
N MET A 1 -2.95 7.89 -13.87
CA MET A 1 -4.21 7.15 -13.66
C MET A 1 -5.45 7.97 -14.01
N ARG A 2 -5.69 9.11 -13.34
CA ARG A 2 -6.90 9.96 -13.53
C ARG A 2 -7.30 10.25 -14.99
N ASP A 3 -6.33 10.63 -15.81
CA ASP A 3 -6.57 11.02 -17.21
C ASP A 3 -6.43 9.84 -18.19
N GLY A 4 -6.23 8.61 -17.68
CA GLY A 4 -6.09 7.40 -18.51
C GLY A 4 -4.81 7.34 -19.35
N THR A 5 -3.81 8.18 -19.05
CA THR A 5 -2.58 8.33 -19.85
C THR A 5 -1.48 7.32 -19.54
N ILE A 6 -1.63 6.53 -18.47
CA ILE A 6 -0.66 5.48 -18.12
C ILE A 6 -0.81 4.29 -19.07
N SER A 7 0.31 3.73 -19.54
CA SER A 7 0.27 2.55 -20.40
C SER A 7 -0.21 1.32 -19.64
N ALA A 8 -0.76 0.33 -20.37
CA ALA A 8 -1.15 -0.95 -19.78
C ALA A 8 0.05 -1.67 -19.17
N ALA A 9 1.23 -1.61 -19.80
CA ALA A 9 2.45 -2.22 -19.29
C ALA A 9 2.93 -1.60 -17.97
N ALA A 10 2.91 -0.26 -17.87
CA ALA A 10 3.24 0.43 -16.63
C ALA A 10 2.27 0.07 -15.49
N PHE A 11 0.97 0.00 -15.81
CA PHE A 11 -0.04 -0.41 -14.85
C PHE A 11 0.13 -1.88 -14.39
N ASP A 12 0.36 -2.79 -15.32
CA ASP A 12 0.53 -4.22 -15.03
C ASP A 12 1.81 -4.48 -14.21
N ARG A 13 2.89 -3.74 -14.52
CA ARG A 13 4.14 -3.77 -13.74
C ARG A 13 3.89 -3.32 -12.30
N TRP A 14 3.21 -2.18 -12.13
CA TRP A 14 2.82 -1.68 -10.83
C TRP A 14 1.96 -2.70 -10.07
N LEU A 15 0.91 -3.24 -10.70
CA LEU A 15 -0.02 -4.17 -10.07
C LEU A 15 0.68 -5.43 -9.54
N ALA A 16 1.62 -5.97 -10.32
CA ALA A 16 2.37 -7.16 -9.92
C ALA A 16 3.32 -6.90 -8.75
N GLN A 17 3.94 -5.72 -8.68
CA GLN A 17 4.77 -5.33 -7.55
C GLN A 17 3.97 -4.96 -6.31
N ASP A 18 2.79 -4.38 -6.50
CA ASP A 18 1.88 -4.01 -5.40
C ASP A 18 1.35 -5.25 -4.69
N ALA A 19 1.03 -6.32 -5.41
CA ALA A 19 0.69 -7.60 -4.80
C ALA A 19 1.83 -8.16 -3.92
N VAL A 20 3.08 -8.04 -4.36
CA VAL A 20 4.26 -8.44 -3.56
C VAL A 20 4.39 -7.58 -2.30
N PHE A 21 4.20 -6.27 -2.44
CA PHE A 21 4.21 -5.34 -1.31
C PHE A 21 3.09 -5.64 -0.30
N VAL A 22 1.86 -5.87 -0.77
CA VAL A 22 0.70 -6.19 0.08
C VAL A 22 0.93 -7.49 0.87
N ALA A 23 1.58 -8.50 0.27
CA ALA A 23 1.96 -9.72 0.98
C ALA A 23 2.97 -9.44 2.12
N ASP A 24 3.98 -8.60 1.86
CA ASP A 24 4.92 -8.16 2.90
C ASP A 24 4.23 -7.31 3.99
N LEU A 25 3.31 -6.43 3.58
CA LEU A 25 2.54 -5.56 4.47
C LEU A 25 1.63 -6.36 5.40
N LEU A 26 0.93 -7.39 4.90
CA LEU A 26 0.16 -8.32 5.72
C LEU A 26 1.04 -9.00 6.77
N THR A 27 2.23 -9.45 6.35
CA THR A 27 3.16 -10.12 7.25
C THR A 27 3.64 -9.16 8.36
N PHE A 28 3.91 -7.90 8.02
CA PHE A 28 4.24 -6.85 8.99
C PHE A 28 3.07 -6.52 9.92
N GLN A 29 1.87 -6.26 9.39
CA GLN A 29 0.70 -5.93 10.19
C GLN A 29 0.36 -7.04 11.19
N ALA A 30 0.48 -8.32 10.80
CA ALA A 30 0.26 -9.44 11.70
C ALA A 30 1.26 -9.44 12.88
N ARG A 31 2.54 -9.12 12.62
CA ARG A 31 3.56 -8.98 13.68
C ARG A 31 3.32 -7.76 14.55
N LEU A 32 2.87 -6.64 13.97
CA LEU A 32 2.50 -5.44 14.71
C LEU A 32 1.29 -5.69 15.62
N LEU A 33 0.26 -6.39 15.12
CA LEU A 33 -0.91 -6.80 15.88
C LEU A 33 -0.54 -7.64 17.11
N ALA A 34 0.39 -8.60 16.94
CA ALA A 34 0.83 -9.49 18.02
C ALA A 34 1.42 -8.75 19.23
N ARG A 35 1.98 -7.55 19.00
CA ARG A 35 2.59 -6.69 20.04
C ARG A 35 1.80 -5.42 20.34
N ALA A 36 0.60 -5.28 19.78
CA ALA A 36 -0.20 -4.07 19.90
C ALA A 36 -0.89 -3.96 21.28
N PRO A 37 -1.02 -2.73 21.82
CA PRO A 37 -1.87 -2.49 22.99
C PRO A 37 -3.33 -2.82 22.67
N ARG A 38 -4.11 -3.19 23.69
CA ARG A 38 -5.49 -3.68 23.51
C ARG A 38 -6.38 -2.71 22.73
N SER A 39 -6.21 -1.41 22.91
CA SER A 39 -6.97 -0.37 22.22
C SER A 39 -6.75 -0.37 20.69
N ALA A 40 -5.58 -0.82 20.21
CA ALA A 40 -5.23 -0.82 18.80
C ALA A 40 -5.55 -2.14 18.07
N GLN A 41 -5.74 -3.23 18.81
CA GLN A 41 -5.86 -4.58 18.24
C GLN A 41 -7.02 -4.71 17.25
N ASN A 42 -8.17 -4.07 17.52
CA ASN A 42 -9.33 -4.16 16.62
C ASN A 42 -9.04 -3.53 15.25
N VAL A 43 -8.36 -2.38 15.22
CA VAL A 43 -8.00 -1.68 13.98
C VAL A 43 -7.02 -2.52 13.17
N LEU A 44 -5.97 -3.03 13.81
CA LEU A 44 -4.93 -3.84 13.14
C LEU A 44 -5.45 -5.21 12.66
N ALA A 45 -6.33 -5.85 13.44
CA ALA A 45 -6.98 -7.09 13.01
C ALA A 45 -7.88 -6.85 11.79
N GLY A 46 -8.60 -5.72 11.75
CA GLY A 46 -9.37 -5.30 10.59
C GLY A 46 -8.50 -5.11 9.36
N GLY A 47 -7.36 -4.43 9.49
CA GLY A 47 -6.37 -4.27 8.42
C GLY A 47 -5.89 -5.60 7.86
N CYS A 48 -5.49 -6.54 8.73
CA CYS A 48 -5.05 -7.87 8.28
C CYS A 48 -6.13 -8.62 7.48
N VAL A 49 -7.40 -8.55 7.91
CA VAL A 49 -8.52 -9.16 7.18
C VAL A 49 -8.72 -8.49 5.83
N ALA A 50 -8.60 -7.16 5.76
CA ALA A 50 -8.71 -6.41 4.51
C ALA A 50 -7.59 -6.81 3.52
N LEU A 51 -6.34 -6.89 3.97
CA LEU A 51 -5.22 -7.29 3.11
C LEU A 51 -5.33 -8.74 2.60
N VAL A 52 -5.91 -9.66 3.39
CA VAL A 52 -6.20 -11.02 2.90
C VAL A 52 -7.22 -10.97 1.76
N ALA A 53 -8.31 -10.23 1.91
CA ALA A 53 -9.32 -10.07 0.87
C ALA A 53 -8.77 -9.33 -0.37
N GLU A 54 -7.85 -8.40 -0.17
CA GLU A 54 -7.17 -7.68 -1.23
C GLU A 54 -6.24 -8.61 -2.03
N LEU A 55 -5.48 -9.49 -1.37
CA LEU A 55 -4.67 -10.52 -2.06
C LEU A 55 -5.54 -11.47 -2.89
N ASP A 56 -6.68 -11.92 -2.37
CA ASP A 56 -7.65 -12.71 -3.14
C ASP A 56 -8.14 -11.94 -4.38
N TRP A 57 -8.34 -10.63 -4.25
CA TRP A 57 -8.74 -9.78 -5.37
C TRP A 57 -7.61 -9.57 -6.38
N PHE A 58 -6.36 -9.41 -5.94
CA PHE A 58 -5.18 -9.37 -6.81
C PHE A 58 -5.10 -10.63 -7.68
N GLU A 59 -5.31 -11.83 -7.11
CA GLU A 59 -5.33 -13.10 -7.86
C GLU A 59 -6.35 -13.07 -9.00
N VAL A 60 -7.55 -12.55 -8.75
CA VAL A 60 -8.58 -12.37 -9.78
C VAL A 60 -8.13 -11.39 -10.85
N GLN A 61 -7.54 -10.25 -10.48
CA GLN A 61 -7.08 -9.24 -11.44
C GLN A 61 -5.92 -9.74 -12.30
N ALA A 62 -4.99 -10.50 -11.73
CA ALA A 62 -3.86 -11.08 -12.44
C ALA A 62 -4.30 -12.15 -13.43
N ALA A 63 -5.22 -13.03 -13.02
CA ALA A 63 -5.77 -14.04 -13.92
C ALA A 63 -6.47 -13.41 -15.14
N ARG A 64 -7.19 -12.30 -14.95
CA ARG A 64 -7.83 -11.55 -16.05
C ARG A 64 -6.83 -10.91 -17.01
N ARG A 65 -5.65 -10.53 -16.52
CA ARG A 65 -4.61 -9.83 -17.28
C ARG A 65 -3.51 -10.74 -17.79
N GLY A 66 -3.47 -12.01 -17.36
CA GLY A 66 -2.39 -12.94 -17.68
C GLY A 66 -1.08 -12.59 -16.98
N LEU A 67 -1.14 -12.01 -15.78
CA LEU A 67 0.02 -11.60 -14.99
C LEU A 67 0.44 -12.67 -13.98
N ASP A 68 1.72 -12.69 -13.66
CA ASP A 68 2.27 -13.38 -12.50
C ASP A 68 2.30 -12.42 -11.30
N LEU A 69 1.82 -12.86 -10.13
CA LEU A 69 1.75 -12.06 -8.90
C LEU A 69 2.96 -12.26 -7.98
N GLY A 70 3.88 -13.15 -8.33
CA GLY A 70 5.13 -13.35 -7.60
C GLY A 70 6.37 -12.98 -8.39
N PRO A 71 6.41 -11.89 -9.18
CA PRO A 71 7.65 -11.53 -9.87
C PRO A 71 8.73 -11.22 -8.84
N PRO A 72 10.02 -11.31 -9.23
CA PRO A 72 11.09 -10.77 -8.41
C PRO A 72 10.78 -9.32 -8.00
N ALA A 73 10.92 -9.04 -6.71
CA ALA A 73 10.72 -7.71 -6.18
C ALA A 73 11.73 -6.74 -6.80
N LEU A 74 11.23 -5.63 -7.35
CA LEU A 74 12.05 -4.56 -7.90
C LEU A 74 12.68 -3.72 -6.77
N PRO A 75 13.69 -2.88 -7.07
CA PRO A 75 14.41 -2.13 -6.04
C PRO A 75 13.51 -1.31 -5.11
N ALA A 76 12.47 -0.64 -5.63
CA ALA A 76 11.52 0.11 -4.82
C ALA A 76 10.72 -0.79 -3.86
N THR A 77 10.21 -1.94 -4.35
CA THR A 77 9.50 -2.94 -3.56
C THR A 77 10.40 -3.58 -2.49
N LEU A 78 11.67 -3.81 -2.81
CA LEU A 78 12.66 -4.29 -1.85
C LEU A 78 12.92 -3.27 -0.75
N ALA A 79 13.04 -1.99 -1.09
CA ALA A 79 13.22 -0.91 -0.11
C ALA A 79 12.02 -0.83 0.86
N TYR A 80 10.80 -1.07 0.37
CA TYR A 80 9.63 -1.21 1.25
C TYR A 80 9.76 -2.38 2.20
N ARG A 81 10.10 -3.57 1.69
CA ARG A 81 10.29 -4.76 2.52
C ARG A 81 11.32 -4.51 3.62
N GLU A 82 12.42 -3.84 3.30
CA GLU A 82 13.44 -3.45 4.27
C GLU A 82 12.90 -2.49 5.33
N LEU A 83 12.13 -1.47 4.95
CA LEU A 83 11.44 -0.60 5.89
C LEU A 83 10.54 -1.41 6.83
N LEU A 84 9.64 -2.24 6.27
CA LEU A 84 8.70 -3.06 7.05
C LEU A 84 9.42 -3.98 8.06
N GLN A 85 10.55 -4.56 7.66
CA GLN A 85 11.41 -5.35 8.56
C GLN A 85 12.06 -4.49 9.66
N ARG A 86 12.51 -3.27 9.35
CA ARG A 86 13.04 -2.35 10.38
C ARG A 86 11.95 -1.95 11.38
N LEU A 87 10.73 -1.69 10.91
CA LEU A 87 9.60 -1.29 11.75
C LEU A 87 9.23 -2.33 12.81
N ASP A 88 9.51 -3.63 12.59
CA ASP A 88 9.30 -4.68 13.58
C ASP A 88 10.07 -4.43 14.90
N SER A 89 11.22 -3.77 14.79
CA SER A 89 12.10 -3.46 15.94
C SER A 89 11.75 -2.14 16.65
N LEU A 90 10.94 -1.29 16.02
CA LEU A 90 10.60 0.02 16.56
C LEU A 90 9.48 -0.06 17.60
N PRO A 91 9.38 0.92 18.52
CA PRO A 91 8.22 1.10 19.38
C PRO A 91 6.89 1.10 18.61
N PHE A 92 5.81 0.66 19.27
CA PHE A 92 4.50 0.48 18.64
C PHE A 92 3.98 1.76 17.97
N ASP A 93 4.09 2.89 18.65
CA ASP A 93 3.68 4.21 18.18
C ASP A 93 4.43 4.63 16.90
N ALA A 94 5.73 4.35 16.80
CA ALA A 94 6.49 4.60 15.58
C ALA A 94 6.03 3.68 14.43
N ALA A 95 5.87 2.38 14.70
CA ALA A 95 5.47 1.40 13.69
C ALA A 95 4.04 1.64 13.16
N VAL A 96 3.08 1.94 14.04
CA VAL A 96 1.70 2.27 13.65
C VAL A 96 1.62 3.60 12.92
N THR A 97 2.51 4.56 13.24
CA THR A 97 2.60 5.83 12.51
C THR A 97 3.08 5.60 11.08
N ALA A 98 4.13 4.80 10.88
CA ALA A 98 4.57 4.46 9.53
C ALA A 98 3.48 3.72 8.75
N LEU A 99 2.80 2.76 9.38
CA LEU A 99 1.65 2.08 8.77
C LEU A 99 0.55 3.07 8.36
N TRP A 100 0.18 3.99 9.24
CA TRP A 100 -0.80 5.02 8.92
C TRP A 100 -0.39 5.87 7.72
N VAL A 101 0.89 6.25 7.60
CA VAL A 101 1.37 7.03 6.44
C VAL A 101 1.23 6.25 5.14
N LEU A 102 1.63 4.97 5.11
CA LEU A 102 1.49 4.09 3.93
C LEU A 102 0.03 4.08 3.45
N GLU A 103 -0.88 3.73 4.35
CA GLU A 103 -2.30 3.57 4.04
C GLU A 103 -2.94 4.92 3.65
N ARG A 104 -2.53 6.02 4.30
CA ARG A 104 -3.04 7.36 4.03
C ARG A 104 -2.61 7.90 2.67
N VAL A 105 -1.36 7.66 2.27
CA VAL A 105 -0.87 8.05 0.93
C VAL A 105 -1.66 7.31 -0.13
N TYR A 106 -1.84 6.00 0.07
CA TYR A 106 -2.60 5.15 -0.84
C TYR A 106 -4.05 5.61 -0.99
N GLN A 107 -4.73 5.89 0.14
CA GLN A 107 -6.09 6.44 0.15
C GLN A 107 -6.19 7.76 -0.63
N LEU A 108 -5.24 8.69 -0.42
CA LEU A 108 -5.23 9.98 -1.09
C LEU A 108 -4.97 9.83 -2.59
N ALA A 109 -4.04 8.95 -2.97
CA ALA A 109 -3.72 8.67 -4.37
C ALA A 109 -4.97 8.19 -5.13
N TRP A 110 -5.65 7.16 -4.63
CA TRP A 110 -6.84 6.58 -5.28
C TRP A 110 -8.05 7.51 -5.26
N SER A 111 -8.28 8.22 -4.15
CA SER A 111 -9.33 9.24 -4.07
C SER A 111 -9.10 10.37 -5.08
N SER A 112 -7.84 10.75 -5.33
CA SER A 112 -7.50 11.79 -6.32
C SER A 112 -7.60 11.31 -7.78
N ALA A 113 -7.47 10.00 -7.99
CA ALA A 113 -7.60 9.35 -9.30
C ALA A 113 -9.06 9.18 -9.74
N ALA A 114 -10.02 9.35 -8.83
CA ALA A 114 -11.45 9.28 -9.13
C ALA A 114 -11.85 10.30 -10.20
N SER A 115 -12.35 9.78 -11.33
CA SER A 115 -12.88 10.55 -12.45
C SER A 115 -13.88 9.69 -13.21
N SER A 116 -14.94 10.29 -13.76
CA SER A 116 -15.89 9.56 -14.61
C SER A 116 -15.29 9.09 -15.93
N THR A 117 -14.08 9.53 -16.26
CA THR A 117 -13.37 9.21 -17.51
C THR A 117 -12.20 8.24 -17.33
N THR A 118 -11.89 7.82 -16.09
CA THR A 118 -10.75 6.93 -15.86
C THR A 118 -11.08 5.51 -16.33
N PRO A 119 -10.20 4.84 -17.12
CA PRO A 119 -10.39 3.43 -17.46
C PRO A 119 -10.14 2.49 -16.26
N PHE A 120 -9.62 3.03 -15.13
CA PHE A 120 -9.28 2.28 -13.92
C PHE A 120 -10.39 2.33 -12.85
N GLY A 121 -11.66 2.48 -13.27
CA GLY A 121 -12.79 2.65 -12.35
C GLY A 121 -12.90 1.56 -11.28
N GLU A 122 -12.74 0.29 -11.66
CA GLU A 122 -12.77 -0.84 -10.72
C GLU A 122 -11.70 -0.73 -9.61
N PHE A 123 -10.51 -0.22 -9.95
CA PHE A 123 -9.40 -0.02 -9.00
C PHE A 123 -9.66 1.17 -8.10
N VAL A 124 -10.14 2.28 -8.68
CA VAL A 124 -10.57 3.45 -7.91
C VAL A 124 -11.66 3.05 -6.91
N ASP A 125 -12.67 2.29 -7.33
CA ASP A 125 -13.78 1.89 -6.46
C ASP A 125 -13.30 0.96 -5.33
N HIS A 126 -12.34 0.07 -5.60
CA HIS A 126 -11.77 -0.82 -4.59
C HIS A 126 -11.07 -0.05 -3.45
N TRP A 127 -10.22 0.92 -3.79
CA TRP A 127 -9.45 1.69 -2.80
C TRP A 127 -10.11 3.00 -2.36
N ALA A 128 -11.21 3.42 -2.99
CA ALA A 128 -12.09 4.48 -2.50
C ALA A 128 -13.20 3.95 -1.59
N ASP A 129 -13.16 2.66 -1.23
CA ASP A 129 -14.14 2.03 -0.35
C ASP A 129 -14.24 2.76 1.00
N PRO A 130 -15.46 3.06 1.49
CA PRO A 130 -15.65 3.73 2.78
C PRO A 130 -15.06 2.96 3.98
N GLY A 131 -14.96 1.64 3.90
CA GLY A 131 -14.32 0.80 4.91
C GLY A 131 -12.81 1.05 4.97
N PHE A 132 -12.15 1.21 3.82
CA PHE A 132 -10.74 1.60 3.79
C PHE A 132 -10.52 2.97 4.44
N ALA A 133 -11.40 3.94 4.18
CA ALA A 133 -11.32 5.25 4.82
C ALA A 133 -11.47 5.19 6.34
N GLN A 134 -12.41 4.40 6.85
CA GLN A 134 -12.59 4.19 8.29
C GLN A 134 -11.38 3.50 8.93
N TYR A 135 -10.75 2.57 8.22
CA TYR A 135 -9.53 1.91 8.69
C TYR A 135 -8.37 2.91 8.80
N VAL A 136 -8.16 3.75 7.78
CA VAL A 136 -7.13 4.80 7.81
C VAL A 136 -7.37 5.80 8.94
N ASP A 137 -8.62 6.22 9.17
CA ASP A 137 -8.97 7.09 10.29
C ASP A 137 -8.69 6.42 11.65
N GLY A 138 -8.98 5.12 11.76
CA GLY A 138 -8.69 4.32 12.93
C GLY A 138 -7.19 4.22 13.25
N LEU A 139 -6.35 4.06 12.21
CA LEU A 139 -4.90 4.14 12.35
C LEU A 139 -4.43 5.56 12.73
N GLY A 140 -5.06 6.59 12.16
CA GLY A 140 -4.74 7.99 12.43
C GLY A 140 -4.96 8.39 13.89
N ALA A 141 -5.95 7.78 14.55
CA ALA A 141 -6.17 7.97 15.98
C ALA A 141 -5.08 7.33 16.87
N LEU A 142 -4.24 6.45 16.31
CA LEU A 142 -3.14 5.77 17.00
C LEU A 142 -1.76 6.37 16.65
N ALA A 143 -1.67 7.07 15.53
CA ALA A 143 -0.43 7.61 14.99
C ALA A 143 0.00 8.92 15.68
N THR A 144 1.31 9.17 15.71
CA THR A 144 1.93 10.40 16.24
C THR A 144 2.88 11.03 15.22
N PRO A 145 2.38 11.45 14.04
CA PRO A 145 3.22 11.89 12.92
C PRO A 145 4.08 13.12 13.23
N ASP A 146 3.58 14.05 14.05
CA ASP A 146 4.32 15.26 14.46
C ASP A 146 5.58 14.94 15.30
N GLU A 147 5.64 13.75 15.93
CA GLU A 147 6.79 13.29 16.70
C GLU A 147 7.75 12.42 15.87
N ARG A 148 7.42 12.18 14.59
CA ARG A 148 8.04 11.16 13.74
C ARG A 148 8.35 11.68 12.33
N HIS A 149 8.64 12.97 12.19
CA HIS A 149 8.88 13.63 10.90
C HIS A 149 9.84 12.87 9.97
N ASP A 150 11.01 12.45 10.46
CA ASP A 150 12.00 11.74 9.63
C ASP A 150 11.45 10.42 9.08
N LEU A 151 10.70 9.68 9.91
CA LEU A 151 10.07 8.43 9.52
C LEU A 151 8.95 8.66 8.50
N VAL A 152 8.14 9.71 8.70
CA VAL A 152 7.11 10.13 7.73
C VAL A 152 7.75 10.49 6.38
N SER A 153 8.82 11.28 6.39
CA SER A 153 9.55 11.66 5.17
C SER A 153 10.19 10.47 4.46
N GLU A 154 10.71 9.50 5.21
CA GLU A 154 11.25 8.26 4.66
C GLU A 154 10.16 7.45 3.95
N VAL A 155 9.01 7.23 4.60
CA VAL A 155 7.87 6.53 3.99
C VAL A 155 7.43 7.22 2.71
N LEU A 156 7.27 8.55 2.74
CA LEU A 156 6.86 9.32 1.55
C LEU A 156 7.88 9.23 0.40
N THR A 157 9.17 9.12 0.71
CA THR A 157 10.21 8.94 -0.31
C THR A 157 10.09 7.57 -0.98
N LEU A 158 9.80 6.53 -0.20
CA LEU A 158 9.56 5.19 -0.73
C LEU A 158 8.29 5.11 -1.56
N GLU A 159 7.21 5.78 -1.13
CA GLU A 159 5.97 5.91 -1.91
C GLU A 159 6.26 6.47 -3.30
N LEU A 160 6.96 7.61 -3.39
CA LEU A 160 7.29 8.22 -4.68
C LEU A 160 8.11 7.28 -5.57
N ALA A 161 9.15 6.64 -5.00
CA ALA A 161 9.97 5.67 -5.74
C ALA A 161 9.16 4.46 -6.23
N PHE A 162 8.15 4.02 -5.46
CA PHE A 162 7.28 2.92 -5.85
C PHE A 162 6.37 3.27 -7.02
N TRP A 163 5.80 4.47 -7.02
CA TRP A 163 5.01 4.97 -8.15
C TRP A 163 5.88 5.21 -9.40
N ASP A 164 7.08 5.78 -9.24
CA ASP A 164 8.00 6.04 -10.35
C ASP A 164 8.49 4.74 -11.01
N MET A 165 8.69 3.67 -10.23
CA MET A 165 9.10 2.34 -10.71
C MET A 165 8.14 1.76 -11.77
N ALA A 166 6.87 2.15 -11.75
CA ALA A 166 5.90 1.77 -12.78
C ALA A 166 6.25 2.32 -14.17
N LEU A 167 6.94 3.47 -14.22
CA LEU A 167 7.22 4.23 -15.45
C LEU A 167 8.63 3.99 -16.01
N GLU A 168 9.53 3.35 -15.25
CA GLU A 168 10.95 3.21 -15.61
C GLU A 168 11.20 2.42 -16.91
N ASP A 169 10.34 1.46 -17.27
CA ASP A 169 10.49 0.67 -18.50
C ASP A 169 9.99 1.41 -19.77
N GLU A 170 9.35 2.58 -19.64
CA GLU A 170 8.97 3.41 -20.80
C GLU A 170 10.17 4.18 -21.40
N GLY A 171 11.35 4.09 -20.76
CA GLY A 171 12.58 4.79 -21.14
C GLY A 171 13.57 4.00 -22.01
N THR A 172 13.31 2.74 -22.35
CA THR A 172 14.21 1.94 -23.20
C THR A 172 13.46 1.07 -24.20
N GLY A 173 13.30 1.57 -25.43
CA GLY A 173 13.01 0.76 -26.62
C GLY A 173 11.84 1.25 -27.46
#